data_AF-A0AAW7MMV2-F1
#
_entry.id   AF-A0AAW7MMV2-F1
#
_cell.length_a   1.000
_cell.length_b   1.000
_cell.length_c   1.000
_cell.angle_alpha   90.00
_cell.angle_beta   90.00
_cell.angle_gamma   90.00
#
_symmetry.space_group_name_H-M   'P 1'
#
loop_
_entity.id
_entity.type
_entity.pdbx_description
1 polymer ?
#
loop_
_entity_poly.entity_id
_entity_poly.type
_entity_poly.pdbx_seq_one_letter_code
_entity_poly.pdbx_strand_id
1 'polypeptide(L)'
;MQAIYDACFTAHHLDAIWFPTTPVAAIPIDLEQGSSTVAIEGHGELPSFTTIIRNCDPGSIIGLPGISVPAGLTHAGLPVGLGLDGPIGSDTRLLAIGMAIEPLLGPVPGPKY
;
A
#
# COMPACT_ATOMS: atom_id res chain seq x y z
N MET A 1 14.17 -2.48 14.58
CA MET A 1 13.17 -1.82 13.73
C MET A 1 11.76 -2.02 14.27
N GLN A 2 11.36 -3.25 14.63
CA GLN A 2 10.09 -3.54 15.32
C GLN A 2 9.81 -2.63 16.53
N ALA A 3 10.77 -2.50 17.45
CA ALA A 3 10.64 -1.61 18.63
C ALA A 3 10.37 -0.13 18.29
N ILE A 4 10.77 0.35 17.10
CA ILE A 4 10.49 1.73 16.66
C ILE A 4 9.01 1.88 16.31
N TYR A 5 8.44 0.91 15.61
CA TYR A 5 7.01 0.89 15.27
C TYR A 5 6.16 0.71 16.54
N ASP A 6 6.51 -0.23 17.41
CA ASP A 6 5.80 -0.43 18.68
C ASP A 6 5.80 0.84 19.55
N ALA A 7 6.95 1.53 19.61
CA ALA A 7 7.06 2.80 20.31
C ALA A 7 6.20 3.90 19.64
N CYS A 8 6.16 3.96 18.31
CA CYS A 8 5.32 4.91 17.58
C CYS A 8 3.83 4.68 17.86
N PHE A 9 3.35 3.44 17.73
CA PHE A 9 1.96 3.08 18.02
C PHE A 9 1.58 3.45 19.46
N THR A 10 2.46 3.15 20.43
CA THR A 10 2.21 3.42 21.84
C THR A 10 2.26 4.91 22.17
N ALA A 11 3.29 5.63 21.73
CA ALA A 11 3.51 7.04 22.05
C ALA A 11 2.44 7.96 21.46
N HIS A 12 1.85 7.55 20.33
CA HIS A 12 0.83 8.33 19.62
C HIS A 12 -0.57 7.73 19.72
N HIS A 13 -0.75 6.63 20.47
CA HIS A 13 -2.03 5.93 20.61
C HIS A 13 -2.68 5.61 19.26
N LEU A 14 -1.88 5.11 18.32
CA LEU A 14 -2.33 4.79 16.97
C LEU A 14 -2.89 3.37 16.92
N ASP A 15 -4.02 3.23 16.24
CA ASP A 15 -4.63 1.93 15.96
C ASP A 15 -4.18 1.33 14.63
N ALA A 16 -3.77 2.20 13.69
CA ALA A 16 -3.21 1.85 12.39
C ALA A 16 -2.43 3.04 11.81
N ILE A 17 -1.54 2.76 10.86
CA ILE A 17 -0.87 3.74 10.00
C ILE A 17 -1.37 3.50 8.58
N TRP A 18 -1.65 4.57 7.82
CA TRP A 18 -2.11 4.46 6.44
C TRP A 18 -1.13 5.09 5.45
N PHE A 19 -1.11 4.54 4.23
CA PHE A 19 -0.25 4.99 3.14
C PHE A 19 -0.80 4.50 1.79
N PRO A 20 -0.43 5.08 0.64
CA PRO A 20 -0.67 4.43 -0.65
C PRO A 20 0.03 3.07 -0.69
N THR A 21 -0.67 1.99 -1.05
CA THR A 21 -0.07 0.63 -1.04
C THR A 21 1.19 0.57 -1.90
N THR A 22 1.13 1.17 -3.09
CA THR A 22 2.25 1.32 -4.01
C THR A 22 2.43 2.79 -4.40
N PRO A 23 3.66 3.26 -4.67
CA PRO A 23 3.89 4.64 -5.11
C PRO A 23 3.38 4.96 -6.52
N VAL A 24 3.14 3.93 -7.33
CA VAL A 24 2.66 4.02 -8.72
C VAL A 24 1.48 3.08 -8.94
N ALA A 25 0.64 3.42 -9.91
CA ALA A 25 -0.34 2.48 -10.47
C ALA A 25 0.36 1.39 -11.31
N ALA A 26 -0.42 0.45 -11.84
CA ALA A 26 0.11 -0.62 -12.69
C ALA A 26 0.90 -0.06 -13.88
N ILE A 27 2.14 -0.55 -14.05
CA ILE A 27 3.01 -0.19 -15.16
C ILE A 27 2.83 -1.19 -16.32
N PRO A 28 2.97 -0.76 -17.58
CA PRO A 28 3.00 -1.68 -18.71
C PRO A 28 4.13 -2.70 -18.59
N ILE A 29 3.90 -3.90 -19.13
CA ILE A 29 4.95 -4.91 -19.27
C ILE A 29 5.69 -4.63 -20.57
N ASP A 30 7.01 -4.41 -20.47
CA ASP A 30 7.89 -4.45 -21.64
C ASP A 30 8.14 -5.92 -22.01
N LEU A 31 7.66 -6.33 -23.19
CA LEU A 31 7.75 -7.72 -23.65
C LEU A 31 9.15 -8.09 -24.18
N GLU A 32 10.00 -7.12 -24.47
CA GLU A 32 11.35 -7.34 -24.99
C GLU A 32 12.40 -7.28 -23.87
N GLN A 33 12.33 -6.25 -23.02
CA GLN A 33 13.33 -5.96 -21.98
C GLN A 33 12.85 -6.30 -20.56
N GLY A 34 11.57 -6.64 -20.40
CA GLY A 34 10.95 -6.85 -19.09
C GLY A 34 10.73 -5.54 -18.31
N SER A 35 9.94 -5.58 -17.24
CA SER A 35 9.65 -4.41 -16.40
C SER A 35 10.77 -4.07 -15.42
N SER A 36 11.94 -3.66 -15.94
CA SER A 36 13.14 -3.41 -15.12
C SER A 36 13.12 -2.10 -14.33
N THR A 37 12.50 -1.05 -14.88
CA THR A 37 12.41 0.27 -14.24
C THR A 37 11.00 0.88 -14.26
N VAL A 38 10.80 1.88 -13.41
CA VAL A 38 9.61 2.73 -13.36
C VAL A 38 10.01 4.20 -13.23
N ALA A 39 9.35 5.06 -14.00
CA ALA A 39 9.48 6.51 -13.86
C ALA A 39 8.59 7.04 -12.73
N ILE A 40 9.19 7.80 -11.82
CA ILE A 40 8.47 8.58 -10.80
C ILE A 40 8.72 10.06 -11.06
N GLU A 41 7.66 10.87 -11.03
CA GLU A 41 7.74 12.32 -11.21
C GLU A 41 8.72 12.93 -10.18
N GLY A 42 9.70 13.70 -10.66
CA GLY A 42 10.74 14.32 -9.83
C GLY A 42 11.89 13.39 -9.41
N HIS A 43 11.83 12.09 -9.74
CA HIS A 43 12.85 11.10 -9.34
C HIS A 43 13.49 10.33 -10.52
N GLY A 44 12.92 10.43 -11.73
CA GLY A 44 13.44 9.75 -12.91
C GLY A 44 13.15 8.24 -12.92
N GLU A 45 13.95 7.48 -13.67
CA GLU A 45 13.86 6.01 -13.74
C GLU A 45 14.47 5.35 -12.49
N LEU A 46 13.69 4.52 -11.81
CA LEU A 46 14.08 3.77 -10.63
C LEU A 46 13.85 2.26 -10.84
N PRO A 47 14.57 1.37 -10.15
CA PRO A 47 14.31 -0.07 -10.26
C PRO A 47 12.88 -0.42 -9.84
N SER A 48 12.15 -1.17 -10.67
CA SER A 48 10.72 -1.42 -10.48
C SER A 48 10.41 -2.07 -9.14
N PHE A 49 11.13 -3.15 -8.79
CA PHE A 49 10.83 -3.94 -7.60
C PHE A 49 10.93 -3.11 -6.32
N THR A 50 12.09 -2.48 -6.08
CA THR A 50 12.34 -1.68 -4.87
C THR A 50 11.43 -0.46 -4.79
N THR A 51 11.03 0.10 -5.94
CA THR A 51 10.11 1.23 -5.98
C THR A 51 8.69 0.81 -5.62
N ILE A 52 8.18 -0.28 -6.19
CA ILE A 52 6.80 -0.74 -5.97
C ILE A 52 6.59 -1.18 -4.53
N ILE A 53 7.54 -1.90 -3.93
CA ILE A 53 7.40 -2.41 -2.56
C ILE A 53 7.73 -1.39 -1.47
N ARG A 54 8.20 -0.19 -1.82
CA ARG A 54 8.77 0.79 -0.87
C ARG A 54 7.96 1.00 0.41
N ASN A 55 6.63 0.99 0.31
CA ASN A 55 5.75 1.27 1.45
C ASN A 55 5.39 0.00 2.24
N CYS A 56 5.33 -1.18 1.59
CA CYS A 56 4.99 -2.44 2.27
C CYS A 56 6.21 -3.22 2.78
N ASP A 57 7.39 -2.94 2.24
CA ASP A 57 8.64 -3.61 2.61
C ASP A 57 8.96 -3.49 4.11
N PRO A 58 8.93 -2.29 4.74
CA PRO A 58 9.26 -2.16 6.16
C PRO A 58 8.36 -2.98 7.09
N GLY A 59 7.04 -2.93 6.87
CA GLY A 59 6.05 -3.67 7.66
C GLY A 59 6.19 -5.18 7.51
N SER A 60 6.47 -5.65 6.28
CA SER A 60 6.66 -7.08 5.98
C SER A 60 7.87 -7.68 6.68
N ILE A 61 8.99 -6.94 6.75
CA ILE A 61 10.25 -7.39 7.36
C ILE A 61 10.12 -7.53 8.88
N ILE A 62 9.33 -6.66 9.52
CA ILE A 62 9.17 -6.64 10.98
C ILE A 62 7.93 -7.39 11.48
N GLY A 63 7.14 -7.95 10.56
CA GLY A 63 5.98 -8.79 10.88
C GLY A 63 4.75 -8.02 11.37
N LEU A 64 4.54 -6.77 10.93
CA LEU A 64 3.27 -6.09 11.19
C LEU A 64 2.14 -6.76 10.38
N PRO A 65 0.93 -6.87 10.94
CA PRO A 65 -0.24 -7.13 10.12
C PRO A 65 -0.49 -5.93 9.20
N GLY A 66 -0.73 -6.20 7.91
CA GLY A 66 -0.98 -5.19 6.90
C GLY A 66 -2.11 -5.63 5.95
N ILE A 67 -2.98 -4.69 5.56
CA ILE A 67 -4.04 -4.89 4.56
C ILE A 67 -3.98 -3.80 3.49
N SER A 68 -4.53 -4.08 2.30
CA SER A 68 -4.70 -3.08 1.24
C SER A 68 -6.16 -3.01 0.83
N VAL A 69 -6.76 -1.84 0.95
CA VAL A 69 -8.16 -1.56 0.59
C VAL A 69 -8.20 -0.81 -0.75
N PRO A 70 -9.05 -1.19 -1.73
CA PRO A 70 -9.22 -0.42 -2.95
C PRO A 70 -9.67 1.03 -2.64
N ALA A 71 -8.99 2.01 -3.21
CA ALA A 71 -9.17 3.43 -2.89
C ALA A 71 -9.57 4.29 -4.09
N GLY A 72 -9.99 3.67 -5.19
CA GLY A 72 -10.44 4.35 -6.40
C GLY A 72 -9.65 3.93 -7.64
N LEU A 73 -9.76 4.76 -8.68
CA LEU A 73 -9.06 4.61 -9.95
C LEU A 73 -8.26 5.87 -10.26
N THR A 74 -7.14 5.71 -10.97
CA THR A 74 -6.45 6.84 -11.61
C THR A 74 -7.29 7.43 -12.74
N HIS A 75 -6.88 8.58 -13.27
CA HIS A 75 -7.46 9.16 -14.49
C HIS A 75 -7.43 8.20 -15.70
N ALA A 76 -6.48 7.26 -15.73
CA ALA A 76 -6.38 6.22 -16.76
C ALA A 76 -7.20 4.96 -16.46
N GLY A 77 -7.99 4.97 -15.37
CA GLY A 77 -8.84 3.83 -14.98
C GLY A 77 -8.09 2.69 -14.28
N LEU A 78 -6.87 2.91 -13.81
CA LEU A 78 -6.09 1.88 -13.09
C LEU A 78 -6.40 1.91 -11.59
N PRO A 79 -6.56 0.76 -10.92
CA PRO A 79 -6.81 0.71 -9.47
C PRO A 79 -5.69 1.33 -8.64
N VAL A 80 -6.07 2.05 -7.58
CA VAL A 80 -5.17 2.51 -6.52
C VAL A 80 -5.58 1.89 -5.18
N GLY A 81 -4.59 1.62 -4.32
CA GLY A 81 -4.80 0.99 -3.01
C GLY A 81 -4.39 1.87 -1.84
N LEU A 82 -5.15 1.77 -0.75
CA LEU A 82 -4.83 2.30 0.57
C LEU A 82 -4.29 1.16 1.44
N GLY A 83 -3.00 1.20 1.76
CA GLY A 83 -2.36 0.30 2.70
C GLY A 83 -2.64 0.74 4.14
N LEU A 84 -2.85 -0.23 5.01
CA LEU A 84 -3.05 -0.05 6.44
C LEU A 84 -2.19 -1.06 7.19
N ASP A 85 -1.30 -0.58 8.07
CA ASP A 85 -0.52 -1.42 8.97
C ASP A 85 -0.97 -1.21 10.41
N GLY A 86 -1.14 -2.31 11.16
CA GLY A 86 -1.52 -2.31 12.56
C GLY A 86 -0.41 -2.78 13.50
N PRO A 87 -0.58 -2.62 14.83
CA PRO A 87 0.30 -3.25 15.81
C PRO A 87 0.33 -4.78 15.68
N ILE A 88 1.41 -5.42 16.14
CA ILE A 88 1.53 -6.90 16.09
C ILE A 88 0.40 -7.55 16.91
N GLY A 89 -0.25 -8.57 16.32
CA GLY A 89 -1.36 -9.30 16.92
C GLY A 89 -2.71 -8.57 16.88
N SER A 90 -2.83 -7.50 16.10
CA SER A 90 -4.04 -6.67 15.99
C SER A 90 -4.91 -6.96 14.76
N ASP A 91 -4.69 -8.07 14.05
CA ASP A 91 -5.33 -8.41 12.77
C ASP A 91 -6.85 -8.19 12.77
N THR A 92 -7.55 -8.60 13.83
CA THR A 92 -9.00 -8.41 13.97
C THR A 92 -9.38 -6.93 14.01
N ARG A 93 -8.61 -6.10 14.72
CA ARG A 93 -8.82 -4.66 14.79
C ARG A 93 -8.49 -3.99 13.46
N LEU A 94 -7.41 -4.41 12.81
CA LEU A 94 -7.00 -3.91 11.49
C LEU A 94 -8.06 -4.19 10.43
N LEU A 95 -8.62 -5.40 10.40
CA LEU A 95 -9.74 -5.76 9.52
C LEU A 95 -10.99 -4.92 9.82
N ALA A 96 -11.32 -4.69 11.10
CA ALA A 96 -12.45 -3.84 11.48
C ALA A 96 -12.27 -2.38 11.00
N ILE A 97 -11.04 -1.86 11.07
CA ILE A 97 -10.69 -0.54 10.51
C ILE A 97 -10.87 -0.54 8.99
N GLY A 98 -10.36 -1.55 8.29
CA GLY A 98 -10.53 -1.69 6.84
C GLY A 98 -12.01 -1.71 6.42
N MET A 99 -12.82 -2.50 7.11
CA MET A 99 -14.28 -2.57 6.89
C MET A 99 -14.99 -1.24 7.18
N ALA A 100 -14.50 -0.44 8.13
CA ALA A 100 -15.06 0.88 8.41
C ALA A 100 -14.67 1.92 7.35
N ILE A 101 -13.48 1.78 6.75
CA ILE A 101 -12.95 2.70 5.73
C ILE A 101 -13.51 2.40 4.34
N GLU A 102 -13.68 1.12 3.97
CA GLU A 102 -14.11 0.70 2.63
C GLU A 102 -15.37 1.44 2.13
N PRO A 103 -16.45 1.62 2.92
CA PRO A 103 -17.62 2.39 2.49
C PRO A 103 -17.36 3.89 2.24
N LEU A 104 -16.34 4.46 2.90
CA LEU A 104 -15.97 5.87 2.74
C LEU A 104 -15.19 6.11 1.44
N LEU A 105 -14.42 5.12 1.00
CA LEU A 105 -13.69 5.15 -0.28
C LEU A 105 -14.64 4.90 -1.46
N GLY A 106 -15.75 4.21 -1.20
CA GLY A 106 -16.74 3.87 -2.21
C GLY A 106 -16.31 2.68 -3.08
N PRO A 107 -17.23 2.15 -3.90
CA PRO A 107 -16.95 0.97 -4.70
C PRO A 107 -15.96 1.28 -5.84
N VAL A 108 -14.97 0.40 -6.01
CA VAL A 108 -14.11 0.40 -7.20
C VAL A 108 -14.73 -0.53 -8.25
N PRO A 109 -15.10 -0.04 -9.44
CA PRO A 109 -15.66 -0.88 -10.49
C PRO A 109 -14.71 -2.01 -10.88
N GLY A 110 -15.26 -3.20 -11.13
CA GLY A 110 -14.49 -4.30 -11.69
C GLY A 110 -13.96 -3.99 -13.10
N PRO A 111 -12.93 -4.73 -13.56
CA PRO A 111 -12.40 -4.59 -14.91
C PRO A 111 -13.50 -4.85 -15.95
N LYS A 112 -13.51 -4.02 -17.01
CA LYS A 112 -14.39 -4.22 -18.16
C LYS A 112 -13.63 -5.04 -19.20
N TYR A 113 -14.15 -6.21 -19.53
CA TYR A 113 -13.61 -7.11 -20.56
C TYR A 113 -14.30 -6.88 -21.91
#